data_AF-A0A7J6D480-F1
#
_entry.id   AF-A0A7J6D480-F1
#
_cell.length_a   1.000
_cell.length_b   1.000
_cell.length_c   1.000
_cell.angle_alpha   90.00
_cell.angle_beta   90.00
_cell.angle_gamma   90.00
#
_symmetry.space_group_name_H-M   'P 1'
#
loop_
_entity.id
_entity.type
_entity.pdbx_description
1 polymer ?
#
loop_
_entity_poly.entity_id
_entity_poly.type
_entity_poly.pdbx_seq_one_letter_code
_entity_poly.pdbx_strand_id
1 'polypeptide(L)' 'MFLVRLPVLSPVTMNKPVCIIDTVDGKLCVQQSALQILQQIQQPVVVVAVVGLYRTGKSYLMNRLARKQTD' A
#
# COMPACT_ATOMS: atom_id res chain seq x y z
N MET A 1 5.26 5.54 -2.61
CA MET A 1 3.96 4.95 -2.18
C MET A 1 3.95 3.52 -2.69
N PHE A 2 3.56 2.55 -1.86
CA PHE A 2 3.55 1.13 -2.22
C PHE A 2 2.12 0.65 -2.44
N LEU A 3 1.90 -0.21 -3.44
CA LEU A 3 0.66 -0.92 -3.67
C LEU A 3 0.96 -2.40 -3.47
N VAL A 4 0.30 -3.02 -2.50
CA VAL A 4 0.28 -4.47 -2.39
C VAL A 4 -0.97 -4.93 -3.11
N ARG A 5 -0.80 -5.60 -4.25
CA ARG A 5 -1.94 -6.22 -4.94
C ARG A 5 -2.14 -7.61 -4.35
N LEU A 6 -3.28 -7.78 -3.69
CA LEU A 6 -3.70 -9.07 -3.16
C LEU A 6 -4.39 -9.91 -4.25
N PRO A 7 -4.27 -11.25 -4.22
CA PRO A 7 -5.09 -12.13 -5.04
C PRO A 7 -6.58 -11.93 -4.73
N VAL A 8 -7.44 -12.23 -5.71
CA VAL A 8 -8.92 -12.10 -5.60
C VAL A 8 -9.51 -12.88 -4.40
N LEU A 9 -8.78 -13.86 -3.86
CA LEU A 9 -9.19 -14.71 -2.73
C LEU A 9 -8.52 -14.33 -1.38
N SER A 10 -8.04 -13.09 -1.20
CA SER A 10 -7.48 -12.66 0.10
C SER A 10 -8.58 -12.31 1.11
N PRO A 11 -8.52 -12.83 2.35
CA PRO A 11 -9.44 -12.43 3.42
C PRO A 11 -9.18 -10.99 3.92
N VAL A 12 -8.04 -10.40 3.55
CA VAL A 12 -7.65 -9.04 3.94
C VAL A 12 -8.19 -8.04 2.91
N THR A 13 -9.16 -7.23 3.30
CA THR A 13 -9.66 -6.10 2.51
C THR A 13 -9.08 -4.79 3.02
N MET A 14 -8.43 -4.03 2.13
CA MET A 14 -7.81 -2.75 2.48
C MET A 14 -8.58 -1.60 1.81
N ASN A 15 -9.56 -1.04 2.51
CA ASN A 15 -10.48 -0.03 1.95
C ASN A 15 -9.82 1.31 1.64
N LYS A 16 -8.71 1.61 2.32
CA LYS A 16 -7.91 2.83 2.17
C LYS A 16 -6.42 2.49 2.25
N PRO A 17 -5.53 3.25 1.60
CA PRO A 17 -4.09 3.05 1.74
C PRO A 17 -3.66 3.18 3.21
N VAL A 18 -2.78 2.28 3.64
CA VAL A 18 -2.18 2.28 4.96
C VAL A 18 -0.73 2.74 4.84
N CYS A 19 -0.30 3.65 5.71
CA CYS A 19 1.10 4.07 5.78
C CYS A 19 1.93 2.92 6.37
N ILE A 20 2.96 2.44 5.66
CA ILE A 20 3.85 1.35 6.13
C ILE A 20 5.08 1.91 6.83
N ILE A 21 5.66 2.97 6.26
CA ILE A 21 6.82 3.67 6.79
C ILE A 21 6.49 5.15 6.75
N ASP A 22 6.63 5.81 7.89
CA ASP A 22 6.47 7.25 8.02
C ASP A 22 7.82 7.89 8.38
N THR A 23 7.90 9.21 8.24
CA THR A 23 9.05 9.99 8.69
C THR A 23 8.66 10.82 9.90
N VAL A 24 9.10 10.41 11.08
CA VAL A 24 8.88 11.13 12.35
C VAL A 24 10.22 11.69 12.80
N ASP A 25 10.30 13.00 12.99
CA ASP A 25 11.53 13.71 13.38
C ASP A 25 12.74 13.40 12.49
N GLY A 26 12.51 13.27 11.17
CA GLY A 26 13.55 12.95 10.19
C GLY A 26 14.03 11.50 10.21
N LYS A 27 13.44 10.64 11.06
CA LYS A 27 13.74 9.20 11.12
C LYS A 27 12.65 8.39 10.46
N LEU A 28 13.04 7.31 9.80
CA LEU A 28 12.11 6.35 9.22
C LEU A 28 11.53 5.47 10.33
N CYS A 29 10.22 5.47 10.47
CA CYS A 29 9.50 4.70 11.47
C CYS A 29 8.52 3.74 10.79
N VAL A 30 8.61 2.46 11.11
CA VAL A 30 7.66 1.45 10.62
C VAL A 30 6.35 1.57 11.39
N GLN A 31 5.24 1.57 10.68
CA GLN A 31 3.90 1.62 11.26
C GLN A 31 3.46 0.22 11.67
N GLN A 32 3.32 0.01 12.98
CA GLN A 32 2.98 -1.31 13.54
C GLN A 32 1.61 -1.82 13.06
N SER A 33 0.65 -0.92 12.86
CA SER A 33 -0.67 -1.24 12.30
C SER A 33 -0.60 -1.79 10.88
N ALA A 34 0.34 -1.30 10.07
CA ALA A 34 0.59 -1.83 8.73
C ALA A 34 1.23 -3.22 8.80
N LEU A 35 2.17 -3.43 9.72
CA LEU A 35 2.84 -4.71 9.90
C LEU A 35 1.84 -5.81 10.29
N GLN A 36 0.90 -5.52 11.18
CA GLN A 36 -0.16 -6.45 11.57
C GLN A 36 -1.01 -6.89 10.38
N ILE A 37 -1.34 -5.98 9.47
CA ILE A 37 -2.08 -6.32 8.24
C ILE A 37 -1.23 -7.20 7.33
N LEU A 38 0.05 -6.85 7.14
CA LEU A 38 0.96 -7.62 6.28
C LEU A 38 1.18 -9.04 6.80
N GLN A 39 1.24 -9.24 8.12
CA GLN A 39 1.38 -10.55 8.77
C GLN A 39 0.16 -11.47 8.55
N GLN A 40 -1.02 -10.90 8.32
CA GLN A 40 -2.24 -11.68 8.04
C GLN A 40 -2.29 -12.22 6.59
N ILE A 41 -1.46 -11.67 5.70
CA ILE A 41 -1.44 -12.06 4.28
C ILE A 41 -0.50 -13.26 4.11
N GLN A 42 -1.06 -14.45 3.93
CA GLN A 42 -0.27 -15.68 3.74
C GLN A 42 -0.10 -16.10 2.27
N GLN A 43 -0.91 -15.52 1.39
CA GLN A 43 -0.85 -15.79 -0.04
C GLN A 43 0.30 -15.03 -0.72
N PRO A 44 0.80 -15.52 -1.87
CA PRO A 44 1.76 -14.79 -2.68
C PRO A 44 1.20 -13.42 -3.10
N VAL A 45 2.01 -12.38 -2.97
CA VAL A 45 1.65 -11.00 -3.32
C VAL A 45 2.54 -10.45 -4.41
N VAL A 46 1.98 -9.55 -5.21
CA VAL A 46 2.75 -8.72 -6.13
C VAL A 46 2.85 -7.33 -5.52
N VAL A 47 4.09 -6.86 -5.32
CA VAL A 47 4.37 -5.54 -4.75
C VAL A 47 4.77 -4.59 -5.88
N VAL A 48 4.07 -3.46 -5.98
CA VAL A 48 4.37 -2.39 -6.93
C VAL A 48 4.75 -1.13 -6.15
N ALA A 49 5.89 -0.54 -6.46
CA ALA A 49 6.35 0.70 -5.84
C ALA A 49 6.43 1.82 -6.88
N VAL A 50 5.87 2.99 -6.54
CA VAL A 50 6.00 4.21 -7.35
C VAL A 50 6.81 5.25 -6.59
N VAL A 51 7.93 5.67 -7.19
CA VAL A 51 8.89 6.64 -6.65
C VAL A 51 9.08 7.81 -7.63
N GLY A 52 9.51 8.96 -7.13
CA GLY A 52 9.76 10.16 -7.96
C GLY A 52 9.52 11.47 -7.20
N LEU A 53 9.97 12.58 -7.80
CA LEU A 53 9.94 13.93 -7.21
C LEU A 53 8.55 14.34 -6.70
N TYR A 54 8.50 15.24 -5.73
CA TYR A 54 7.24 15.74 -5.18
C TYR A 54 6.33 16.29 -6.31
N ARG A 55 5.01 16.09 -6.18
CA ARG A 55 3.97 16.60 -7.11
C ARG A 55 3.96 16.02 -8.55
N THR A 56 4.66 14.94 -8.85
CA THR A 56 4.62 14.27 -10.18
C THR A 56 3.42 13.33 -10.42
N GLY A 57 2.31 13.47 -9.69
CA GLY A 57 1.11 12.64 -9.91
C GLY A 57 1.22 11.16 -9.48
N LYS A 58 2.19 10.80 -8.65
CA LYS A 58 2.38 9.39 -8.19
C LYS A 58 1.13 8.80 -7.54
N SER A 59 0.44 9.54 -6.68
CA SER A 59 -0.81 9.08 -6.03
C SER A 59 -1.93 8.84 -7.06
N TYR A 60 -1.95 9.60 -8.15
CA TYR A 60 -2.90 9.41 -9.25
C TYR A 60 -2.67 8.07 -9.96
N LEU A 61 -1.41 7.76 -10.29
CA LEU A 61 -1.05 6.46 -10.89
C LEU A 61 -1.42 5.30 -9.95
N MET A 62 -1.12 5.44 -8.67
CA MET A 62 -1.44 4.45 -7.64
C MET A 62 -2.95 4.18 -7.54
N ASN A 63 -3.78 5.22 -7.55
CA ASN A 63 -5.23 5.08 -7.52
C ASN A 63 -5.77 4.40 -8.79
N ARG A 64 -5.19 4.68 -9.96
CA ARG A 64 -5.54 3.99 -11.21
C ARG A 64 -5.15 2.51 -11.18
N LEU A 65 -3.97 2.18 -10.66
CA LEU A 65 -3.51 0.78 -10.53
C LEU A 65 -4.32 0.00 -9.51
N ALA A 66 -4.78 0.66 -8.44
CA ALA A 66 -5.60 0.06 -7.40
C ALA A 66 -7.00 -0.34 -7.89
N ARG A 67 -7.43 0.08 -9.12
CA ARG A 67 -8.73 -0.20 -9.76
C ARG A 67 -9.77 -0.69 -8.73
N LYS A 68 -10.31 0.24 -7.93
CA LYS A 68 -11.53 -0.06 -7.16
C LYS A 68 -12.56 -0.57 -8.18
N GLN A 69 -12.89 -1.86 -8.12
CA GLN A 69 -14.15 -2.34 -8.67
C GLN A 69 -15.21 -1.71 -7.78
N THR A 70 -15.65 -0.52 -8.17
CA THR A 70 -16.97 -0.04 -7.78
C THR A 70 -17.91 -0.85 -8.66
N ASP A 71 -18.47 -1.93 -8.09
CA ASP A 71 -19.82 -2.33 -8.49
C ASP A 71 -20.79 -1.24 -8.03
#